data_AF-A0A7Z9VJP4-F1
#
_entry.id   AF-A0A7Z9VJP4-F1
#
_cell.length_a   1.000
_cell.length_b   1.000
_cell.length_c   1.000
_cell.angle_alpha   90.00
_cell.angle_beta   90.00
_cell.angle_gamma   90.00
#
_symmetry.space_group_name_H-M   'P 1'
#
loop_
_entity.id
_entity.type
_entity.pdbx_description
1 polymer ?
#
loop_
_entity_poly.entity_id
_entity_poly.type
_entity_poly.pdbx_seq_one_letter_code
_entity_poly.pdbx_strand_id
1 'polypeptide(L)'
;MTGPFDSLREYVSALEARGLLLRIAEMDQDKYEATGFAYQLVKEFSYDLAPAFLIEKIKINNRWMDGPILGNLFGGWHAEALIYGVDVLDRNQNAARQKTFQHLTNLFKTNNRWPKLSPVEIDSEQSPCKENVLLGKEVDILKFPWLQTNPADAGAYINAATIFIEDPDLGRN
;
A
#
# COMPACT_ATOMS: atom_id res chain seq x y z
N MET A 1 -9.70 -3.08 -14.58
CA MET A 1 -10.20 -2.13 -13.57
C MET A 1 -9.17 -1.04 -13.30
N THR A 2 -9.43 0.19 -13.70
CA THR A 2 -8.64 1.35 -13.27
C THR A 2 -9.37 2.07 -12.16
N GLY A 3 -8.66 2.88 -11.39
CA GLY A 3 -9.24 3.69 -10.32
C GLY A 3 -10.16 4.82 -10.83
N PRO A 4 -10.71 5.63 -9.91
CA PRO A 4 -10.41 5.63 -8.47
C PRO A 4 -10.83 4.33 -7.78
N PHE A 5 -10.07 3.91 -6.77
CA PHE A 5 -10.36 2.74 -5.95
C PHE A 5 -10.93 3.20 -4.60
N ASP A 6 -12.00 2.56 -4.14
CA ASP A 6 -12.65 2.92 -2.86
C ASP A 6 -11.88 2.36 -1.65
N SER A 7 -10.99 1.39 -1.88
CA SER A 7 -10.16 0.82 -0.82
C SER A 7 -8.83 0.26 -1.33
N LEU A 8 -7.89 0.05 -0.40
CA LEU A 8 -6.67 -0.71 -0.68
C LEU A 8 -6.97 -2.14 -1.16
N ARG A 9 -8.08 -2.75 -0.70
CA ARG A 9 -8.48 -4.09 -1.13
C ARG A 9 -8.79 -4.11 -2.64
N GLU A 10 -9.53 -3.12 -3.13
CA GLU A 10 -9.83 -3.01 -4.56
C GLU A 10 -8.59 -2.76 -5.40
N TYR A 11 -7.68 -1.90 -4.91
CA TYR A 11 -6.41 -1.67 -5.60
C TYR A 11 -5.58 -2.96 -5.70
N VAL A 12 -5.44 -3.71 -4.60
CA VAL A 12 -4.72 -4.98 -4.58
C VAL A 12 -5.37 -6.00 -5.54
N SER A 13 -6.70 -6.10 -5.55
CA SER A 13 -7.43 -6.96 -6.51
C SER A 13 -7.21 -6.52 -7.96
N ALA A 14 -7.11 -5.21 -8.24
CA ALA A 14 -6.83 -4.70 -9.57
C ALA A 14 -5.40 -4.99 -10.05
N LEU A 15 -4.42 -5.04 -9.14
CA LEU A 15 -3.06 -5.51 -9.42
C LEU A 15 -3.05 -7.02 -9.71
N GLU A 16 -3.71 -7.82 -8.88
CA GLU A 16 -3.80 -9.27 -9.03
C GLU A 16 -4.45 -9.66 -10.36
N ALA A 17 -5.58 -9.05 -10.72
CA ALA A 17 -6.29 -9.29 -11.97
C ALA A 17 -5.46 -8.97 -13.23
N ARG A 18 -4.35 -8.22 -13.09
CA ARG A 18 -3.42 -7.87 -14.19
C ARG A 18 -2.10 -8.64 -14.12
N GLY A 19 -1.94 -9.52 -13.14
CA GLY A 19 -0.67 -10.21 -12.87
C GLY A 19 0.44 -9.26 -12.48
N LEU A 20 0.11 -8.17 -11.75
CA LEU A 20 1.04 -7.20 -11.19
C LEU A 20 1.29 -7.41 -9.68
N LEU A 21 0.68 -8.44 -9.09
CA LEU A 21 0.85 -8.84 -7.70
C LEU A 21 1.39 -10.28 -7.64
N LEU A 22 2.51 -10.48 -6.97
CA LEU A 22 2.99 -11.80 -6.61
C LEU A 22 2.36 -12.27 -5.30
N ARG A 23 1.85 -13.51 -5.26
CA ARG A 23 1.35 -14.14 -4.03
C ARG A 23 2.37 -15.12 -3.50
N ILE A 24 2.70 -14.99 -2.23
CA ILE A 24 3.69 -15.78 -1.51
C ILE A 24 2.96 -16.44 -0.35
N ALA A 25 2.97 -17.77 -0.30
CA ALA A 25 2.21 -18.52 0.70
C ALA A 25 2.68 -18.22 2.12
N GLU A 26 4.00 -18.28 2.35
CA GLU A 26 4.56 -18.05 3.67
C GLU A 26 6.01 -17.58 3.63
N MET A 27 6.43 -16.84 4.66
CA MET A 27 7.82 -16.42 4.90
C MET A 27 8.18 -16.45 6.38
N ASP A 28 9.42 -16.77 6.69
CA ASP A 28 10.01 -16.75 8.03
C ASP A 28 10.75 -15.42 8.29
N GLN A 29 10.10 -14.46 8.95
CA GLN A 29 10.73 -13.17 9.25
C GLN A 29 11.72 -13.26 10.41
N ASP A 30 11.70 -14.31 11.24
CA ASP A 30 12.77 -14.56 12.22
C ASP A 30 14.14 -14.76 11.52
N LYS A 31 14.10 -15.10 10.22
CA LYS A 31 15.26 -15.22 9.33
C LYS A 31 15.38 -14.08 8.31
N TYR A 32 14.56 -13.03 8.45
CA TYR A 32 14.51 -11.88 7.54
C TYR A 32 14.18 -12.26 6.08
N GLU A 33 13.35 -13.28 5.85
CA GLU A 33 13.00 -13.73 4.49
C GLU A 33 12.25 -12.66 3.69
N ALA A 34 11.26 -11.98 4.28
CA ALA A 34 10.51 -10.94 3.56
C ALA A 34 11.40 -9.76 3.21
N THR A 35 12.31 -9.40 4.11
CA THR A 35 13.33 -8.36 3.88
C THR A 35 14.26 -8.77 2.75
N GLY A 36 14.93 -9.92 2.87
CA GLY A 36 15.86 -10.41 1.87
C GLY A 36 15.21 -10.52 0.50
N PHE A 37 13.97 -10.99 0.45
CA PHE A 37 13.17 -11.04 -0.77
C PHE A 37 12.97 -9.65 -1.38
N ALA A 38 12.49 -8.67 -0.60
CA ALA A 38 12.26 -7.31 -1.09
C ALA A 38 13.55 -6.66 -1.65
N TYR A 39 14.67 -6.82 -0.95
CA TYR A 39 15.97 -6.30 -1.41
C TYR A 39 16.44 -6.99 -2.70
N GLN A 40 16.32 -8.32 -2.79
CA GLN A 40 16.69 -9.04 -4.02
C GLN A 40 15.76 -8.69 -5.18
N LEU A 41 14.47 -8.51 -4.92
CA LEU A 41 13.48 -8.12 -5.93
C LEU A 41 13.84 -6.77 -6.56
N VAL A 42 14.14 -5.76 -5.74
CA VAL A 42 14.58 -4.44 -6.21
C VAL A 42 15.94 -4.52 -6.89
N LYS A 43 16.86 -5.36 -6.40
CA LYS A 43 18.18 -5.54 -7.03
C LYS A 43 18.06 -6.14 -8.43
N GLU A 44 17.23 -7.17 -8.61
CA GLU A 44 17.06 -7.88 -9.87
C GLU A 44 16.29 -7.04 -10.90
N PHE A 45 15.23 -6.37 -10.46
CA PHE A 45 14.30 -5.70 -11.35
C PHE A 45 14.43 -4.17 -11.37
N SER A 46 15.27 -3.57 -10.53
CA SER A 46 15.21 -2.14 -10.17
C SER A 46 13.91 -1.76 -9.46
N TYR A 47 13.86 -0.56 -8.89
CA TYR A 47 12.71 -0.09 -8.11
C TYR A 47 11.41 -0.08 -8.95
N ASP A 48 11.49 0.45 -10.18
CA ASP A 48 10.32 0.67 -11.03
C ASP A 48 9.74 -0.62 -11.65
N LEU A 49 10.52 -1.72 -11.72
CA LEU A 49 10.03 -2.99 -12.31
C LEU A 49 9.84 -4.09 -11.27
N ALA A 50 10.27 -3.89 -10.03
CA ALA A 50 9.95 -4.80 -8.95
C ALA A 50 8.41 -4.86 -8.81
N PRO A 51 7.79 -6.05 -8.86
CA PRO A 51 6.35 -6.18 -8.69
C PRO A 51 5.92 -5.91 -7.25
N ALA A 52 4.64 -5.61 -7.07
CA ALA A 52 4.03 -5.69 -5.74
C ALA A 52 3.96 -7.17 -5.31
N PHE A 53 3.99 -7.42 -4.01
CA PHE A 53 3.82 -8.76 -3.47
C PHE A 53 2.97 -8.79 -2.21
N LEU A 54 2.33 -9.94 -1.99
CA LEU A 54 1.50 -10.25 -0.84
C LEU A 54 2.00 -11.55 -0.22
N ILE A 55 2.29 -11.52 1.08
CA ILE A 55 2.63 -12.71 1.88
C ILE A 55 1.39 -13.09 2.70
N GLU A 56 0.90 -14.32 2.53
CA GLU A 56 -0.32 -14.80 3.17
C GLU A 56 -0.11 -15.16 4.64
N LYS A 57 1.04 -15.73 4.99
CA LYS A 57 1.41 -16.07 6.35
C LYS A 57 2.84 -15.68 6.66
N ILE A 58 3.09 -15.17 7.85
CA ILE A 58 4.43 -14.75 8.24
C ILE A 58 4.77 -15.23 9.65
N LYS A 59 5.99 -15.71 9.84
CA LYS A 59 6.50 -16.10 11.15
C LYS A 59 7.28 -14.96 11.76
N ILE A 60 6.88 -14.54 12.97
CA ILE A 60 7.55 -13.49 13.75
C ILE A 60 7.56 -13.93 15.22
N ASN A 61 8.69 -13.79 15.89
CA ASN A 61 8.89 -14.20 17.29
C ASN A 61 8.48 -15.66 17.52
N ASN A 62 8.92 -16.55 16.62
CA ASN A 62 8.60 -17.98 16.62
C ASN A 62 7.10 -18.33 16.51
N ARG A 63 6.27 -17.39 16.03
CA ARG A 63 4.82 -17.57 15.86
C ARG A 63 4.39 -17.29 14.42
N TRP A 64 3.69 -18.26 13.82
CA TRP A 64 2.99 -18.05 12.55
C TRP A 64 1.75 -17.20 12.75
N MET A 65 1.58 -16.21 11.89
CA MET A 65 0.47 -15.26 11.89
C MET A 65 -0.10 -15.17 10.48
N ASP A 66 -1.43 -15.05 10.38
CA ASP A 66 -2.08 -14.75 9.11
C ASP A 66 -1.82 -13.29 8.73
N GLY A 67 -1.53 -13.08 7.45
CA GLY A 67 -1.38 -11.77 6.84
C GLY A 67 -2.72 -11.12 6.51
N PRO A 68 -2.77 -10.24 5.48
CA PRO A 68 -1.74 -10.03 4.47
C PRO A 68 -0.61 -9.12 4.93
N ILE A 69 0.62 -9.43 4.50
CA ILE A 69 1.72 -8.44 4.44
C ILE A 69 1.87 -8.00 2.99
N LEU A 70 1.75 -6.70 2.75
CA LEU A 70 1.87 -6.11 1.41
C LEU A 70 3.21 -5.40 1.28
N GLY A 71 3.91 -5.65 0.18
CA GLY A 71 5.18 -5.02 -0.16
C GLY A 71 5.16 -4.41 -1.55
N ASN A 72 5.86 -3.28 -1.70
CA ASN A 72 6.11 -2.63 -2.98
C ASN A 72 4.86 -2.32 -3.82
N LEU A 73 3.75 -1.93 -3.17
CA LEU A 73 2.46 -1.62 -3.80
C LEU A 73 2.52 -0.45 -4.80
N PHE A 74 3.52 0.42 -4.66
CA PHE A 74 3.69 1.67 -5.41
C PHE A 74 5.06 1.72 -6.12
N GLY A 75 5.65 0.57 -6.45
CA GLY A 75 6.99 0.55 -7.08
C GLY A 75 6.96 1.02 -8.53
N GLY A 76 6.13 0.39 -9.37
CA GLY A 76 6.11 0.62 -10.82
C GLY A 76 4.99 1.53 -11.31
N TRP A 77 5.30 2.38 -12.31
CA TRP A 77 4.34 3.25 -12.99
C TRP A 77 3.12 2.54 -13.59
N HIS A 78 3.22 1.27 -14.01
CA HIS A 78 2.03 0.51 -14.43
C HIS A 78 1.03 0.30 -13.30
N ALA A 79 1.51 0.06 -12.09
CA ALA A 79 0.66 -0.12 -10.91
C ALA A 79 0.09 1.24 -10.48
N GLU A 80 0.95 2.26 -10.38
CA GLU A 80 0.53 3.60 -9.96
C GLU A 80 -0.43 4.28 -10.94
N ALA A 81 -0.26 4.09 -12.25
CA ALA A 81 -1.15 4.66 -13.26
C ALA A 81 -2.62 4.27 -13.02
N LEU A 82 -2.85 3.04 -12.53
CA LEU A 82 -4.19 2.56 -12.20
C LEU A 82 -4.83 3.41 -11.11
N ILE A 83 -4.07 3.85 -10.10
CA ILE A 83 -4.57 4.69 -8.99
C ILE A 83 -5.13 6.01 -9.55
N TYR A 84 -4.45 6.58 -10.55
CA TYR A 84 -4.85 7.82 -11.21
C TYR A 84 -5.90 7.63 -12.32
N GLY A 85 -6.50 6.44 -12.45
CA GLY A 85 -7.51 6.17 -13.48
C GLY A 85 -6.95 6.06 -14.90
N VAL A 86 -5.64 5.87 -15.05
CA VAL A 86 -4.97 5.76 -16.35
C VAL A 86 -4.73 4.28 -16.68
N ASP A 87 -5.40 3.77 -17.71
CA ASP A 87 -5.16 2.41 -18.18
C ASP A 87 -3.94 2.35 -19.10
N VAL A 88 -2.92 1.61 -18.69
CA VAL A 88 -1.71 1.41 -19.47
C VAL A 88 -1.54 -0.07 -19.74
N LEU A 89 -2.01 -0.51 -20.90
CA LEU A 89 -1.98 -1.91 -21.31
C LEU A 89 -0.57 -2.37 -21.75
N ASP A 90 0.24 -1.44 -22.24
CA ASP A 90 1.66 -1.71 -22.48
C ASP A 90 2.40 -1.79 -21.13
N ARG A 91 3.32 -2.76 -20.97
CA ARG A 91 4.17 -2.90 -19.76
C ARG A 91 5.45 -2.06 -19.85
N ASN A 92 5.40 -0.91 -20.52
CA ASN A 92 6.49 0.05 -20.58
C ASN A 92 6.36 1.16 -19.52
N GLN A 93 7.21 1.14 -18.49
CA GLN A 93 7.12 2.06 -17.35
C GLN A 93 7.24 3.54 -17.77
N ASN A 94 8.08 3.84 -18.77
CA ASN A 94 8.24 5.20 -19.28
C ASN A 94 6.97 5.69 -19.97
N ALA A 95 6.30 4.83 -20.73
CA ALA A 95 5.03 5.16 -21.37
C ALA A 95 3.93 5.35 -20.32
N ALA A 96 3.86 4.47 -19.31
CA ALA A 96 2.93 4.63 -18.19
C ALA A 96 3.14 5.96 -17.47
N ARG A 97 4.39 6.26 -17.10
CA ARG A 97 4.78 7.53 -16.49
C ARG A 97 4.35 8.72 -17.35
N GLN A 98 4.70 8.74 -18.63
CA GLN A 98 4.35 9.85 -19.52
C GLN A 98 2.84 10.05 -19.63
N LYS A 99 2.06 8.98 -19.81
CA LYS A 99 0.60 9.03 -19.87
C LYS A 99 -0.01 9.55 -18.56
N THR A 100 0.47 9.07 -17.41
CA THR A 100 0.03 9.53 -16.09
C THR A 100 0.34 11.01 -15.87
N PHE A 101 1.56 11.45 -16.14
CA PHE A 101 1.93 12.87 -16.02
C PHE A 101 1.12 13.75 -16.97
N GLN A 102 0.88 13.30 -18.21
CA GLN A 102 0.03 14.04 -19.15
C GLN A 102 -1.41 14.14 -18.64
N HIS A 103 -1.98 13.05 -18.13
CA HIS A 103 -3.32 13.04 -17.53
C HIS A 103 -3.43 14.05 -16.37
N LEU A 104 -2.51 13.99 -15.40
CA LEU A 104 -2.48 14.88 -14.25
C LEU A 104 -2.24 16.34 -14.65
N THR A 105 -1.36 16.59 -15.62
CA THR A 105 -1.09 17.93 -16.15
C THR A 105 -2.34 18.52 -16.82
N ASN A 106 -3.06 17.72 -17.59
CA ASN A 106 -4.30 18.16 -18.24
C ASN A 106 -5.37 18.46 -17.19
N LEU A 107 -5.53 17.59 -16.18
CA LEU A 107 -6.46 17.82 -15.07
C LEU A 107 -6.20 19.16 -14.37
N PHE A 108 -4.94 19.46 -14.06
CA PHE A 108 -4.55 20.73 -13.46
C PHE A 108 -4.85 21.91 -14.38
N LYS A 109 -4.43 21.85 -15.66
CA LYS A 109 -4.62 22.94 -16.62
C LYS A 109 -6.08 23.26 -16.87
N THR A 110 -6.92 22.23 -17.03
CA THR A 110 -8.37 22.39 -17.26
C THR A 110 -9.05 23.08 -16.08
N ASN A 111 -8.63 22.78 -14.85
CA ASN A 111 -9.22 23.33 -13.64
C ASN A 111 -8.52 24.61 -13.15
N ASN A 112 -7.36 24.95 -13.70
CA ASN A 112 -6.42 25.98 -13.22
C ASN A 112 -6.05 25.84 -11.73
N ARG A 113 -6.22 24.63 -11.17
CA ARG A 113 -5.90 24.21 -9.80
C ARG A 113 -6.09 22.70 -9.70
N TRP A 114 -5.59 22.08 -8.64
CA TRP A 114 -6.00 20.71 -8.31
C TRP A 114 -7.46 20.71 -7.84
N PRO A 115 -8.34 19.89 -8.46
CA PRO A 115 -9.70 19.75 -7.98
C PRO A 115 -9.68 19.16 -6.57
N LYS A 116 -10.49 19.73 -5.68
CA LYS A 116 -10.64 19.28 -4.30
C LYS A 116 -12.03 18.70 -4.14
N LEU A 117 -12.12 17.53 -3.52
CA LEU A 117 -13.36 16.93 -3.06
C LEU A 117 -13.31 16.91 -1.54
N SER A 118 -14.34 17.45 -0.90
CA SER A 118 -14.47 17.32 0.56
C SER A 118 -14.77 15.85 0.89
N PRO A 119 -14.19 15.29 1.95
CA PRO A 119 -14.59 13.99 2.46
C PRO A 119 -16.08 13.97 2.77
N VAL A 120 -16.72 12.83 2.52
CA VAL A 120 -18.10 12.57 2.94
C VAL A 120 -18.04 11.77 4.22
N GLU A 121 -18.69 12.27 5.27
CA GLU A 121 -18.86 11.53 6.51
C GLU A 121 -19.94 10.46 6.32
N ILE A 122 -19.66 9.25 6.80
CA ILE A 122 -20.55 8.09 6.71
C ILE A 122 -20.76 7.50 8.10
N ASP A 123 -21.86 6.78 8.27
CA ASP A 123 -22.17 6.08 9.51
C ASP A 123 -21.11 5.00 9.81
N SER A 124 -20.85 4.75 11.09
CA SER A 124 -19.81 3.82 11.53
C SER A 124 -20.04 2.39 11.03
N GLU A 125 -21.30 1.99 10.92
CA GLU A 125 -21.80 0.71 10.45
C GLU A 125 -21.51 0.48 8.96
N GLN A 126 -21.28 1.57 8.21
CA GLN A 126 -20.91 1.54 6.80
C GLN A 126 -19.39 1.55 6.60
N SER A 127 -18.60 1.65 7.67
CA SER A 127 -17.15 1.80 7.62
C SER A 127 -16.41 0.49 7.92
N PRO A 128 -15.75 -0.15 6.94
CA PRO A 128 -15.04 -1.41 7.17
C PRO A 128 -13.91 -1.31 8.20
N CYS A 129 -13.32 -0.12 8.39
CA CYS A 129 -12.27 0.07 9.38
C CYS A 129 -12.78 0.07 10.83
N LYS A 130 -14.10 0.07 11.04
CA LYS A 130 -14.76 0.03 12.36
C LYS A 130 -15.36 -1.34 12.70
N GLU A 131 -15.18 -2.36 11.84
CA GLU A 131 -15.65 -3.74 12.09
C GLU A 131 -15.10 -4.33 13.40
N ASN A 132 -13.87 -3.97 13.78
CA ASN A 132 -13.22 -4.44 14.99
C ASN A 132 -12.69 -3.25 15.79
N VAL A 133 -13.22 -3.04 17.00
CA VAL A 133 -12.82 -1.94 17.90
C VAL A 133 -12.31 -2.52 19.22
N LEU A 134 -11.04 -2.25 19.53
CA LEU A 134 -10.40 -2.65 20.80
C LEU A 134 -10.09 -1.41 21.62
N LEU A 135 -10.46 -1.42 22.90
CA LEU A 135 -10.28 -0.27 23.81
C LEU A 135 -9.59 -0.68 25.12
N GLY A 136 -8.87 0.28 25.72
CA GLY A 136 -8.24 0.12 27.03
C GLY A 136 -7.36 -1.13 27.10
N LYS A 137 -7.67 -2.02 28.05
CA LYS A 137 -6.90 -3.26 28.31
C LYS A 137 -6.96 -4.30 27.17
N GLU A 138 -7.88 -4.15 26.21
CA GLU A 138 -7.98 -5.06 25.07
C GLU A 138 -6.98 -4.72 23.96
N VAL A 139 -6.45 -3.50 23.97
CA VAL A 139 -5.44 -3.03 23.03
C VAL A 139 -4.12 -3.75 23.31
N ASP A 140 -3.68 -4.52 22.33
CA ASP A 140 -2.36 -5.13 22.32
C ASP A 140 -1.77 -5.00 20.92
N ILE A 141 -0.88 -4.03 20.77
CA ILE A 141 -0.25 -3.73 19.49
C ILE A 141 0.67 -4.87 19.03
N LEU A 142 1.10 -5.77 19.90
CA LEU A 142 2.02 -6.87 19.56
C LEU A 142 1.28 -8.07 18.94
N LYS A 143 -0.06 -8.02 18.83
CA LYS A 143 -0.87 -9.05 18.16
C LYS A 143 -0.82 -9.01 16.63
N PHE A 144 -0.22 -7.99 16.04
CA PHE A 144 -0.13 -7.81 14.59
C PHE A 144 1.27 -8.15 14.07
N PRO A 145 1.40 -8.58 12.81
CA PRO A 145 2.67 -9.02 12.25
C PRO A 145 3.58 -7.84 11.84
N TRP A 146 4.04 -7.06 12.82
CA TRP A 146 4.97 -5.96 12.58
C TRP A 146 6.36 -6.49 12.25
N LEU A 147 6.91 -6.06 11.13
CA LEU A 147 8.25 -6.49 10.72
C LEU A 147 9.31 -5.62 11.36
N GLN A 148 10.25 -6.27 12.05
CA GLN A 148 11.61 -5.74 12.14
C GLN A 148 12.24 -5.93 10.76
N THR A 149 12.47 -4.83 10.04
CA THR A 149 12.86 -4.91 8.63
C THR A 149 14.31 -5.34 8.52
N ASN A 150 15.22 -4.79 9.31
CA ASN A 150 16.64 -5.11 9.25
C ASN A 150 17.18 -5.64 10.58
N PRO A 151 18.26 -6.46 10.56
CA PRO A 151 18.87 -6.97 11.79
C PRO A 151 19.32 -5.90 12.77
N ALA A 152 19.68 -4.71 12.28
CA ALA A 152 20.15 -3.59 13.08
C ALA A 152 19.04 -2.61 13.50
N ASP A 153 17.78 -2.86 13.09
CA ASP A 153 16.65 -2.06 13.52
C ASP A 153 16.48 -2.16 15.05
N ALA A 154 16.05 -1.06 15.69
CA ALA A 154 15.78 -1.03 17.13
C ALA A 154 14.56 -1.89 17.55
N GLY A 155 13.80 -2.39 16.57
CA GLY A 155 12.62 -3.22 16.76
C GLY A 155 11.74 -3.24 15.51
N ALA A 156 10.52 -3.72 15.65
CA ALA A 156 9.54 -3.68 14.56
C ALA A 156 9.01 -2.26 14.31
N TYR A 157 8.74 -1.94 13.05
CA TYR A 157 8.25 -0.62 12.63
C TYR A 157 6.85 -0.67 12.00
N ILE A 158 6.08 0.39 12.24
CA ILE A 158 4.86 0.72 11.50
C ILE A 158 5.22 1.85 10.54
N ASN A 159 5.31 1.56 9.24
CA ASN A 159 5.93 2.45 8.25
C ASN A 159 4.96 3.09 7.24
N ALA A 160 3.74 2.58 7.11
CA ALA A 160 2.76 3.02 6.11
C ALA A 160 1.48 3.59 6.78
N ALA A 161 1.66 4.54 7.70
CA ALA A 161 0.55 5.20 8.37
C ALA A 161 0.19 6.52 7.67
N THR A 162 -1.11 6.79 7.53
CA THR A 162 -1.61 8.15 7.29
C THR A 162 -2.04 8.72 8.64
N ILE A 163 -1.41 9.82 9.06
CA ILE A 163 -1.66 10.46 10.36
C ILE A 163 -2.47 11.74 10.10
N PHE A 164 -3.64 11.81 10.71
CA PHE A 164 -4.50 12.99 10.71
C PHE A 164 -4.31 13.71 12.05
N ILE A 165 -3.92 14.98 11.99
CA ILE A 165 -3.75 15.85 13.15
C ILE A 165 -4.62 17.08 12.89
N GLU A 166 -5.42 17.46 13.89
CA GLU A 166 -6.30 18.63 13.81
C GLU A 166 -5.98 19.55 14.98
N ASP A 167 -5.49 20.74 14.67
CA ASP A 167 -5.32 21.83 15.63
C ASP A 167 -6.67 22.55 15.81
N PRO A 168 -7.09 22.89 17.04
CA PRO A 168 -8.36 23.57 17.28
C PRO A 168 -8.50 24.93 16.59
N ASP A 169 -7.39 25.66 16.40
CA ASP A 169 -7.37 27.01 15.82
C ASP A 169 -6.90 27.01 14.36
N LEU A 170 -5.89 26.19 14.05
CA LEU A 170 -5.24 26.16 12.73
C LEU A 170 -5.83 25.11 11.77
N GLY A 171 -6.64 24.18 12.28
CA GLY A 171 -7.29 23.12 11.50
C GLY A 171 -6.38 21.93 11.20
N ARG A 172 -6.73 21.17 10.15
CA ARG A 172 -6.06 19.90 9.80
C ARG A 172 -4.72 20.11 9.08
N ASN A 173 -3.81 19.15 9.28
CA ASN A 173 -2.57 19.00 8.51
C ASN A 173 -2.79 18.70 7.02
#